data_AF-A0A1Q4DPH9-F1
#
_entry.id   AF-A0A1Q4DPH9-F1
#
_cell.length_a   1.000
_cell.length_b   1.000
_cell.length_c   1.000
_cell.angle_alpha   90.00
_cell.angle_beta   90.00
_cell.angle_gamma   90.00
#
_symmetry.space_group_name_H-M   'P 1'
#
loop_
_entity.id
_entity.type
_entity.pdbx_description
1 polymer ?
#
loop_
_entity_poly.entity_id
_entity_poly.type
_entity_poly.pdbx_seq_one_letter_code
_entity_poly.pdbx_strand_id
1 'polypeptide(L)' 'MPRLGRVRPGTLDLFHDEDLAYAQRLNDSGVPCEVLVVPGAFHDFDALFRTKPVSRDFWVPPPHRRRCRCRRG' A
#
# COMPACT_ATOMS: atom_id res chain seq x y z
N MET A 1 13.67 -12.06 7.02
CA MET A 1 12.36 -11.39 7.23
C MET A 1 11.59 -11.50 5.93
N PRO A 2 10.36 -12.06 5.91
CA PRO A 2 9.57 -12.11 4.67
C PRO A 2 9.36 -10.69 4.13
N ARG A 3 9.41 -10.54 2.80
CA ARG A 3 9.08 -9.26 2.15
C ARG A 3 7.59 -8.98 2.37
N LEU A 4 7.28 -7.76 2.77
CA LEU A 4 5.92 -7.29 2.98
C LEU A 4 5.24 -7.02 1.64
N GLY A 5 4.07 -7.62 1.40
CA GLY A 5 3.20 -7.26 0.28
C GLY A 5 2.61 -5.87 0.46
N ARG A 6 2.27 -5.19 -0.64
CA ARG A 6 1.68 -3.85 -0.60
C ARG A 6 0.54 -3.74 -1.59
N VAL A 7 -0.53 -3.08 -1.18
CA VAL A 7 -1.66 -2.68 -2.03
C VAL A 7 -1.85 -1.17 -1.87
N ARG A 8 -2.02 -0.45 -2.97
CA ARG A 8 -2.08 1.02 -2.97
C ARG A 8 -3.23 1.55 -3.82
N PRO A 9 -4.49 1.42 -3.36
CA PRO A 9 -5.63 1.87 -4.14
C PRO A 9 -5.77 3.39 -4.08
N GLY A 10 -6.22 3.98 -5.19
CA GLY A 10 -6.70 5.36 -5.20
C GLY A 10 -8.14 5.46 -4.69
N THR A 11 -8.57 6.59 -4.13
CA THR A 11 -9.97 6.77 -3.69
C THR A 11 -10.97 6.92 -4.84
N LEU A 12 -10.48 7.15 -6.06
CA LEU A 12 -11.28 7.23 -7.29
C LEU A 12 -11.01 6.04 -8.22
N ASP A 13 -10.30 5.02 -7.73
CA ASP A 13 -10.10 3.78 -8.47
C ASP A 13 -11.37 2.92 -8.38
N LEU A 14 -11.80 2.35 -9.52
CA LEU A 14 -12.94 1.44 -9.59
C LEU A 14 -12.72 0.18 -8.74
N PHE A 15 -11.46 -0.21 -8.53
CA PHE A 15 -11.09 -1.37 -7.73
C PHE A 15 -10.80 -1.05 -6.27
N HIS A 16 -11.08 0.18 -5.79
CA HIS A 16 -10.73 0.61 -4.43
C HIS A 16 -11.16 -0.38 -3.34
N ASP A 17 -12.44 -0.74 -3.32
CA ASP A 17 -12.99 -1.65 -2.30
C ASP A 17 -12.49 -3.08 -2.49
N GLU A 18 -12.27 -3.52 -3.73
CA GLU A 18 -11.73 -4.84 -4.05
C GLU A 18 -10.30 -4.98 -3.53
N ASP A 19 -9.46 -3.97 -3.75
CA ASP A 19 -8.08 -3.90 -3.29
C ASP A 19 -8.01 -3.96 -1.75
N LEU A 20 -8.88 -3.22 -1.06
CA LEU A 20 -8.99 -3.26 0.40
C LEU A 20 -9.38 -4.66 0.89
N ALA A 21 -10.41 -5.26 0.29
CA ALA A 21 -10.88 -6.60 0.63
C ALA A 21 -9.81 -7.67 0.32
N TYR A 22 -9.02 -7.49 -0.74
CA TYR A 22 -7.93 -8.40 -1.08
C TYR A 22 -6.76 -8.28 -0.10
N ALA A 23 -6.36 -7.07 0.26
CA ALA A 23 -5.32 -6.85 1.26
C ALA A 23 -5.69 -7.43 2.63
N GLN A 24 -6.96 -7.32 3.02
CA GLN A 24 -7.46 -7.95 4.24
C GLN A 24 -7.33 -9.48 4.18
N ARG A 25 -7.78 -10.11 3.08
CA ARG A 25 -7.66 -11.56 2.87
C ARG A 25 -6.20 -12.05 2.88
N LEU A 26 -5.27 -11.26 2.34
CA LEU A 26 -3.84 -11.55 2.42
C LEU A 26 -3.37 -11.58 3.89
N ASN A 27 -3.72 -10.56 4.67
CA ASN A 27 -3.36 -10.53 6.10
C ASN A 27 -3.98 -11.69 6.88
N ASP A 28 -5.25 -12.02 6.63
CA ASP A 28 -5.95 -13.12 7.29
C ASP A 28 -5.35 -14.49 6.95
N SER A 29 -4.78 -14.64 5.76
CA SER A 29 -4.05 -15.85 5.34
C SER A 29 -2.59 -15.92 5.83
N GLY A 30 -2.16 -14.95 6.65
CA GLY A 30 -0.81 -14.90 7.19
C GLY A 30 0.24 -14.37 6.20
N VAL A 31 -0.18 -13.81 5.07
CA VAL A 31 0.70 -13.08 4.13
C VAL A 31 0.72 -11.61 4.54
N PRO A 32 1.82 -11.09 5.13
CA PRO A 32 1.86 -9.71 5.60
C PRO A 32 1.63 -8.74 4.44
N CYS A 33 0.63 -7.88 4.56
CA CYS A 33 0.24 -6.91 3.54
C CYS A 33 -0.05 -5.53 4.16
N GLU A 34 0.59 -4.48 3.65
CA GLU A 34 0.32 -3.09 4.03
C GLU A 34 -0.52 -2.39 2.95
N VAL A 35 -1.55 -1.66 3.39
CA VAL A 35 -2.38 -0.80 2.53
C VAL A 35 -1.95 0.65 2.67
N LEU A 36 -1.81 1.35 1.54
CA LEU A 36 -1.67 2.81 1.49
C LEU A 36 -2.68 3.38 0.50
N VAL A 37 -3.75 3.98 1.01
CA VAL A 37 -4.76 4.66 0.18
C VAL A 37 -4.22 5.99 -0.32
N VAL A 38 -4.37 6.27 -1.61
CA VAL A 38 -3.92 7.51 -2.26
C VAL A 38 -5.14 8.41 -2.53
N PRO A 39 -5.31 9.53 -1.79
CA PRO A 39 -6.45 10.41 -1.97
C PRO A 39 -6.51 11.02 -3.37
N GLY A 40 -7.67 10.96 -4.01
CA GLY A 40 -7.93 11.56 -5.33
C GLY A 40 -7.28 10.83 -6.51
N ALA A 41 -6.50 9.78 -6.27
CA ALA A 41 -5.95 8.96 -7.34
C ALA A 41 -7.02 8.06 -7.95
N PHE A 42 -6.95 7.90 -9.27
CA PHE A 42 -7.75 6.97 -10.05
C PHE A 42 -6.81 5.88 -10.61
N HIS A 43 -7.38 4.89 -11.29
CA HIS A 43 -6.60 3.78 -11.87
C HIS A 43 -5.47 4.25 -12.81
N ASP A 44 -4.28 3.67 -12.67
CA ASP A 44 -3.09 3.97 -13.51
C ASP A 44 -2.61 5.43 -13.51
N PHE A 45 -3.00 6.25 -12.52
CA PHE A 45 -2.57 7.65 -12.44
C PHE A 45 -1.03 7.79 -12.47
N ASP A 46 -0.30 6.84 -11.90
CA ASP A 46 1.16 6.88 -11.78
C ASP A 46 1.85 6.60 -13.12
N ALA A 47 1.26 5.73 -13.95
CA ALA A 47 1.73 5.41 -15.29
C ALA A 47 1.39 6.52 -16.30
N LEU A 48 0.21 7.14 -16.18
CA LEU A 48 -0.21 8.25 -17.05
C LEU A 48 0.50 9.56 -16.72
N PHE A 49 0.77 9.80 -15.43
CA PHE A 49 1.34 11.05 -14.92
C PHE A 49 2.69 10.85 -14.22
N ARG A 50 3.60 10.09 -14.83
CA ARG A 50 4.90 9.64 -14.25
C ARG A 50 5.74 10.73 -13.59
N THR A 51 5.66 11.97 -14.06
CA THR A 51 6.47 13.08 -13.56
C THR A 51 5.82 13.84 -12.40
N LYS A 52 4.54 13.60 -12.11
CA LYS A 52 3.84 14.28 -11.02
C LYS A 52 4.38 13.78 -9.67
N PRO A 53 4.49 14.67 -8.65
CA PRO A 53 4.99 14.30 -7.33
C PRO A 53 4.26 13.07 -6.74
N VAL A 54 2.93 13.05 -6.81
CA VAL A 54 2.12 11.92 -6.32
C VAL A 54 2.51 10.57 -6.94
N SER A 55 2.81 10.56 -8.24
CA SER A 55 3.22 9.35 -8.97
C SER A 55 4.63 8.90 -8.60
N ARG A 56 5.53 9.85 -8.32
CA ARG A 56 6.88 9.54 -7.83
C ARG A 56 6.82 8.98 -6.41
N ASP A 57 6.04 9.60 -5.54
CA ASP A 57 5.88 9.23 -4.13
C ASP A 57 5.19 7.86 -3.98
N PHE A 58 4.28 7.52 -4.90
CA PHE A 58 3.59 6.23 -4.93
C PHE A 58 4.55 5.02 -4.89
N TRP A 59 5.70 5.13 -5.57
CA TRP A 59 6.69 4.06 -5.65
C TRP A 59 7.75 4.10 -4.54
N VAL A 60 7.79 5.18 -3.76
CA VAL A 60 8.73 5.29 -2.63
C VAL A 60 8.28 4.33 -1.52
N PRO A 61 9.17 3.42 -1.07
CA PRO A 61 8.88 2.60 0.09
C PRO A 61 8.81 3.49 1.34
N PRO A 62 7.78 3.36 2.20
CA PRO A 62 7.76 4.08 3.46
C PRO A 62 8.96 3.67 4.31
N PRO A 63 9.46 4.55 5.20
CA PRO A 63 10.56 4.23 6.08
C PRO A 63 10.22 2.95 6.85
N HIS A 64 11.16 2.00 6.90
CA HIS A 64 10.99 0.75 7.61
C HIS A 64 10.59 1.06 9.05
N ARG A 65 9.35 0.72 9.43
CA ARG A 65 8.98 0.73 10.85
C ARG A 65 9.87 -0.32 11.52
N ARG A 66 10.98 0.12 12.14
CA ARG A 66 11.74 -0.73 13.06
C ARG A 66 10.74 -1.16 14.12
N ARG A 67 10.25 -2.40 14.06
CA ARG A 67 9.52 -2.99 15.17
C ARG A 67 10.49 -2.96 16.35
N CYS A 68 10.32 -2.00 17.25
CA CYS A 68 11.09 -1.90 18.47
C CYS A 68 10.82 -3.20 19.24
N ARG A 69 11.80 -4.09 19.30
CA ARG A 69 11.67 -5.42 19.91
C ARG A 69 11.92 -5.34 21.42
N CYS A 70 11.34 -4.35 22.09
CA CYS A 70 11.41 -4.16 23.54
C CYS A 70 10.01 -4.01 24.14
N ARG A 71 9.32 -5.14 24.35
CA ARG A 71 8.26 -5.32 25.36
C ARG A 71 7.88 -6.81 25.37
N ARG A 72 8.77 -7.61 25.97
CA ARG A 72 8.41 -8.81 26.74
C ARG A 72 9.18 -8.67 28.05
N GLY A 73 8.52 -8.03 29.00
CA GLY A 73 8.78 -8.14 30.44
C GLY A 73 7.54 -8.77 31.03
#